data_AF-Q157P8-F1
#
_entry.id   AF-Q157P8-F1
#
_cell.length_a   1.000
_cell.length_b   1.000
_cell.length_c   1.000
_cell.angle_alpha   90.00
_cell.angle_beta   90.00
_cell.angle_gamma   90.00
#
_symmetry.space_group_name_H-M   'P 1'
#
loop_
_entity.id
_entity.type
_entity.pdbx_description
1 polymer ?
#
loop_
_entity_poly.entity_id
_entity_poly.type
_entity_poly.pdbx_seq_one_letter_code
_entity_poly.pdbx_strand_id
1 'polypeptide(L)'
;MQWTWALITALATATSALPHEARKDVWGQLRSNIKHVVYLMMENHSFSNIAGYWDFHPEIDNLRNRKYCNEYTNPNWTVWGEPLDICAGPYETEVPLEDPDHEFAGVTYQIYRKWNVTNDDVPNMGGFIERQSEKYQATPGESAFVIKAYDEKKSSTLAEIAQNFAFWDSYFAEHPGPTNPNRQFATSGSTCGFVDNAGQAAGFFNNVTGTTCATSIFEALSNKNISWKNVNRSTIFGSPIANAGSVLRNGYYRWMDVQDNAIDNLAHASDFYRDLEEGTLPTFSYINP
;
A
#
# COMPACT_ATOMS: atom_id res chain seq x y z
N MET A 1 20.74 51.99 24.65
CA MET A 1 21.18 50.90 23.75
C MET A 1 20.11 49.81 23.80
N GLN A 2 19.10 49.89 22.94
CA GLN A 2 18.08 48.85 22.80
C GLN A 2 18.56 47.84 21.76
N TRP A 3 18.60 46.56 22.13
CA TRP A 3 18.86 45.45 21.21
C TRP A 3 17.53 44.79 20.89
N THR A 4 17.03 45.02 19.69
CA THR A 4 15.87 44.31 19.13
C THR A 4 16.33 42.94 18.62
N TRP A 5 15.79 41.88 19.19
CA TRP A 5 15.92 40.53 18.67
C TRP A 5 14.94 40.35 17.51
N ALA A 6 15.45 40.16 16.30
CA ALA A 6 14.65 39.75 15.15
C ALA A 6 14.45 38.23 15.22
N LEU A 7 13.22 37.79 15.51
CA LEU A 7 12.82 36.42 15.24
C LEU A 7 12.75 36.24 13.71
N ILE A 8 13.62 35.41 13.17
CA ILE A 8 13.48 34.88 11.80
C ILE A 8 12.56 33.68 11.90
N THR A 9 11.26 33.88 11.68
CA THR A 9 10.32 32.80 11.42
C THR A 9 10.60 32.26 10.02
N ALA A 10 11.23 31.09 9.94
CA ALA A 10 11.28 30.31 8.71
C ALA A 10 9.86 29.80 8.42
N LEU A 11 9.11 30.51 7.58
CA LEU A 11 7.91 29.97 6.96
C LEU A 11 8.36 28.84 6.03
N ALA A 12 8.12 27.59 6.44
CA ALA A 12 8.07 26.48 5.52
C ALA A 12 6.89 26.73 4.56
N THR A 13 7.17 27.36 3.43
CA THR A 13 6.22 27.42 2.33
C THR A 13 6.05 25.99 1.83
N ALA A 14 4.95 25.34 2.22
CA ALA A 14 4.38 24.28 1.41
C ALA A 14 4.01 24.93 0.07
N THR A 15 4.97 25.00 -0.85
CA THR A 15 4.68 25.25 -2.25
C THR A 15 3.84 24.07 -2.68
N SER A 16 2.52 24.26 -2.75
CA SER A 16 1.70 23.46 -3.64
C SER A 16 2.40 23.56 -4.99
N ALA A 17 3.07 22.48 -5.40
CA ALA A 17 3.64 22.40 -6.72
C ALA A 17 2.46 22.61 -7.67
N LEU A 18 2.38 23.80 -8.27
CA LEU A 18 1.49 24.03 -9.39
C LEU A 18 1.79 22.87 -10.35
N PRO A 19 0.77 22.12 -10.80
CA PRO A 19 1.01 20.98 -11.68
C PRO A 19 1.84 21.49 -12.84
N HIS A 20 3.06 20.95 -12.96
CA HIS A 20 4.00 21.30 -14.02
C HIS A 20 3.22 21.23 -15.34
N GLU A 21 3.25 22.32 -16.12
CA GLU A 21 2.47 22.39 -17.35
C GLU A 21 2.79 21.14 -18.19
N ALA A 22 1.79 20.30 -18.38
CA ALA A 22 2.00 18.98 -18.95
C ALA A 22 2.65 19.15 -20.33
N ARG A 23 3.90 18.71 -20.48
CA ARG A 23 4.62 18.74 -21.76
C ARG A 23 3.85 17.88 -22.77
N LYS A 24 2.97 18.53 -23.54
CA LYS A 24 1.96 17.87 -24.40
C LYS A 24 2.61 16.99 -25.46
N ASP A 25 3.79 17.38 -25.92
CA ASP A 25 4.66 16.64 -26.81
C ASP A 25 5.13 15.32 -26.18
N VAL A 26 5.67 15.37 -24.96
CA VAL A 26 6.13 14.18 -24.21
C VAL A 26 4.97 13.23 -23.94
N TRP A 27 3.85 13.75 -23.42
CA TRP A 27 2.67 12.94 -23.15
C TRP A 27 2.03 12.39 -24.43
N GLY A 28 2.07 13.15 -25.53
CA GLY A 28 1.63 12.70 -26.85
C GLY A 28 2.46 11.53 -27.36
N GLN A 29 3.79 11.62 -27.24
CA GLN A 29 4.71 10.56 -27.62
C GLN A 29 4.59 9.32 -26.73
N LEU A 30 4.44 9.49 -25.42
CA LEU A 30 4.20 8.37 -24.51
C LEU A 30 2.91 7.63 -24.86
N ARG A 31 1.81 8.38 -25.08
CA ARG A 31 0.52 7.80 -25.50
C ARG A 31 0.59 7.11 -26.86
N SER A 32 1.45 7.56 -27.77
CA SER A 32 1.62 6.88 -29.06
C SER A 32 2.39 5.58 -28.94
N ASN A 33 3.31 5.46 -27.97
CA ASN A 33 4.23 4.34 -27.85
C ASN A 33 3.73 3.26 -26.87
N ILE A 34 3.05 3.64 -25.79
CA ILE A 34 2.55 2.68 -24.79
C ILE A 34 1.23 2.08 -25.29
N LYS A 35 1.26 0.79 -25.60
CA LYS A 35 0.09 0.02 -26.06
C LYS A 35 -0.54 -0.85 -24.98
N HIS A 36 0.27 -1.26 -24.01
CA HIS A 36 -0.12 -2.11 -22.90
C HIS A 36 0.38 -1.50 -21.60
N VAL A 37 -0.50 -1.45 -20.60
CA VAL A 37 -0.16 -1.09 -19.23
C VAL A 37 -0.43 -2.31 -18.37
N VAL A 38 0.62 -2.86 -17.76
CA VAL A 38 0.51 -3.94 -16.79
C VAL A 38 0.70 -3.33 -15.42
N TYR A 39 -0.36 -3.34 -14.62
CA TYR A 39 -0.33 -2.96 -13.22
C TYR A 39 -0.12 -4.24 -12.39
N LEU A 40 1.04 -4.38 -11.76
CA LEU A 40 1.28 -5.43 -10.78
C LEU A 40 1.06 -4.89 -9.37
N MET A 41 0.00 -5.35 -8.70
CA MET A 41 -0.20 -5.06 -7.28
C MET A 41 0.53 -6.09 -6.43
N MET A 42 1.36 -5.63 -5.49
CA MET A 42 1.98 -6.46 -4.47
C MET A 42 1.22 -6.34 -3.15
N GLU A 43 1.54 -7.21 -2.18
CA GLU A 43 0.84 -7.25 -0.89
C GLU A 43 1.78 -7.04 0.30
N ASN A 44 1.27 -6.26 1.26
CA ASN A 44 1.66 -6.07 2.66
C ASN A 44 3.13 -5.78 3.00
N HIS A 45 3.74 -4.82 2.30
CA HIS A 45 5.04 -4.27 2.72
C HIS A 45 5.10 -2.75 2.67
N SER A 46 5.71 -2.14 3.69
CA SER A 46 6.01 -0.71 3.71
C SER A 46 7.31 -0.41 2.96
N PHE A 47 7.46 0.84 2.49
CA PHE A 47 8.70 1.31 1.89
C PHE A 47 9.91 1.07 2.80
N SER A 48 9.80 1.43 4.08
CA SER A 48 10.88 1.24 5.05
C SER A 48 11.24 -0.23 5.27
N ASN A 49 10.29 -1.15 5.08
CA ASN A 49 10.55 -2.57 5.21
C ASN A 49 11.31 -3.14 4.00
N ILE A 50 11.02 -2.70 2.77
CA ILE A 50 11.66 -3.24 1.55
C ILE A 50 12.93 -2.47 1.16
N ALA A 51 12.83 -1.14 1.16
CA ALA A 51 13.84 -0.21 0.64
C ALA A 51 14.56 0.57 1.74
N GLY A 52 14.27 0.30 3.02
CA GLY A 52 14.82 1.03 4.16
C GLY A 52 16.36 1.01 4.24
N TYR A 53 17.01 -0.01 3.68
CA TYR A 53 18.47 -0.18 3.72
C TYR A 53 19.14 -0.30 2.35
N TRP A 54 18.46 0.05 1.26
CA TRP A 54 19.09 0.10 -0.07
C TRP A 54 20.21 1.14 -0.15
N ASP A 55 21.31 0.86 -0.84
CA ASP A 55 22.42 1.82 -1.02
C ASP A 55 22.83 2.15 -2.45
N PHE A 56 22.13 1.62 -3.44
CA PHE A 56 22.47 1.91 -4.84
C PHE A 56 22.28 3.37 -5.27
N HIS A 57 21.53 4.19 -4.52
CA HIS A 57 21.36 5.62 -4.80
C HIS A 57 21.27 6.46 -3.52
N PRO A 58 22.08 7.54 -3.38
CA PRO A 58 22.18 8.29 -2.12
C PRO A 58 20.97 9.20 -1.82
N GLU A 59 20.15 9.51 -2.84
CA GLU A 59 18.98 10.39 -2.68
C GLU A 59 17.71 9.66 -2.22
N ILE A 60 17.75 8.32 -2.09
CA ILE A 60 16.59 7.55 -1.62
C ILE A 60 16.27 7.96 -0.18
N ASP A 61 15.01 8.34 0.07
CA ASP A 61 14.52 8.72 1.39
C ASP A 61 14.35 7.53 2.36
N ASN A 62 15.45 6.85 2.70
CA ASN A 62 15.44 5.61 3.50
C ASN A 62 15.99 5.75 4.94
N LEU A 63 16.17 4.62 5.62
CA LEU A 63 16.54 4.54 7.04
C LEU A 63 18.05 4.48 7.29
N ARG A 64 18.92 4.30 6.28
CA ARG A 64 20.36 4.02 6.49
C ARG A 64 21.09 5.05 7.33
N ASN A 65 20.73 6.32 7.18
CA ASN A 65 21.38 7.45 7.86
C ASN A 65 20.51 8.02 9.00
N ARG A 66 19.50 7.26 9.47
CA ARG A 66 18.54 7.71 10.48
C ARG A 66 18.48 6.70 11.62
N LYS A 67 18.72 7.17 12.84
CA LYS A 67 18.40 6.39 14.04
C LYS A 67 16.91 6.54 14.32
N TYR A 68 16.16 5.48 14.07
CA TYR A 68 14.75 5.40 14.41
C TYR A 68 14.53 4.28 15.42
N CYS A 69 13.93 4.62 16.55
CA CYS A 69 13.67 3.66 17.62
C CYS A 69 12.29 3.91 18.23
N ASN A 70 11.67 2.84 18.73
CA ASN A 70 10.41 2.90 19.43
C ASN A 70 10.68 2.71 20.92
N GLU A 71 10.31 3.72 21.70
CA GLU A 71 10.34 3.67 23.16
C GLU A 71 9.17 2.82 23.66
N TYR A 72 9.49 1.66 24.22
CA TYR A 72 8.52 0.66 24.66
C TYR A 72 8.47 0.59 26.19
N THR A 73 7.27 0.75 26.75
CA THR A 73 7.02 0.60 28.19
C THR A 73 5.77 -0.25 28.40
N ASN A 74 5.90 -1.33 29.16
CA ASN A 74 4.79 -2.21 29.50
C ASN A 74 5.03 -2.87 30.87
N PRO A 75 4.10 -2.79 31.84
CA PRO A 75 4.26 -3.40 33.16
C PRO A 75 4.57 -4.90 33.16
N ASN A 76 4.16 -5.63 32.11
CA ASN A 76 4.42 -7.07 31.99
C ASN A 76 5.85 -7.39 31.54
N TRP A 77 6.52 -6.46 30.86
CA TRP A 77 7.78 -6.72 30.15
C TRP A 77 8.92 -5.78 30.53
N THR A 78 8.62 -4.65 31.18
CA THR A 78 9.60 -3.67 31.64
C THR A 78 9.70 -3.70 33.16
N VAL A 79 10.93 -3.61 33.66
CA VAL A 79 11.21 -3.63 35.10
C VAL A 79 11.16 -2.20 35.62
N TRP A 80 10.37 -1.96 36.68
CA TRP A 80 10.16 -0.63 37.28
C TRP A 80 9.57 0.44 36.35
N GLY A 81 9.00 0.06 35.20
CA GLY A 81 8.47 1.00 34.22
C GLY A 81 9.54 1.72 33.41
N GLU A 82 10.80 1.27 33.48
CA GLU A 82 11.88 1.82 32.67
C GLU A 82 11.67 1.49 31.18
N PRO A 83 11.73 2.49 30.29
CA PRO A 83 11.50 2.27 28.86
C PRO A 83 12.63 1.47 28.21
N LEU A 84 12.26 0.59 27.29
CA LEU A 84 13.17 -0.09 26.38
C LEU A 84 13.24 0.66 25.05
N ASP A 85 14.44 1.04 24.61
CA ASP A 85 14.64 1.66 23.30
C ASP A 85 14.99 0.58 22.27
N ILE A 86 14.09 0.30 21.34
CA ILE A 86 14.28 -0.73 20.30
C ILE A 86 14.33 -0.05 18.94
N CYS A 87 15.48 -0.19 18.28
CA CYS A 87 15.75 0.52 17.03
C CYS A 87 15.46 -0.32 15.79
N ALA A 88 15.05 0.37 14.73
CA ALA A 88 15.02 -0.19 13.39
C ALA A 88 16.42 -0.65 12.99
N GLY A 89 16.46 -1.68 12.15
CA GLY A 89 17.70 -2.33 11.73
C GLY A 89 17.43 -3.24 10.54
N PRO A 90 18.46 -3.61 9.77
CA PRO A 90 18.34 -4.70 8.82
C PRO A 90 18.06 -6.00 9.58
N TYR A 91 17.19 -6.84 9.05
CA TYR A 91 16.83 -8.13 9.61
C TYR A 91 16.62 -9.15 8.49
N GLU A 92 17.07 -10.39 8.74
CA GLU A 92 17.29 -11.39 7.68
C GLU A 92 16.16 -12.43 7.55
N THR A 93 15.06 -12.31 8.30
CA THR A 93 13.94 -13.27 8.18
C THR A 93 12.99 -12.86 7.06
N GLU A 94 12.63 -13.82 6.19
CA GLU A 94 11.86 -13.55 4.96
C GLU A 94 10.39 -13.19 5.20
N VAL A 95 9.72 -13.79 6.20
CA VAL A 95 8.30 -13.54 6.45
C VAL A 95 8.05 -13.66 7.96
N PRO A 96 7.51 -12.62 8.61
CA PRO A 96 7.05 -12.74 9.98
C PRO A 96 5.91 -13.76 10.09
N LEU A 97 5.92 -14.59 11.14
CA LEU A 97 4.82 -15.53 11.38
C LEU A 97 3.53 -14.83 11.78
N GLU A 98 3.65 -13.70 12.49
CA GLU A 98 2.53 -12.89 12.93
C GLU A 98 2.42 -11.63 12.07
N ASP A 99 1.26 -11.45 11.47
CA ASP A 99 0.99 -10.32 10.58
C ASP A 99 0.88 -9.00 11.36
N PRO A 100 1.66 -7.96 11.03
CA PRO A 100 1.53 -6.66 11.67
C PRO A 100 0.10 -6.12 11.58
N ASP A 101 -0.33 -5.39 12.61
CA ASP A 101 -1.67 -4.81 12.56
C ASP A 101 -1.77 -3.74 11.47
N HIS A 102 -2.59 -4.02 10.45
CA HIS A 102 -2.75 -3.15 9.28
C HIS A 102 -4.20 -2.67 9.11
N GLU A 103 -5.05 -2.89 10.12
CA GLU A 103 -6.36 -2.23 10.21
C GLU A 103 -6.21 -0.75 10.57
N PHE A 104 -7.17 0.10 10.18
CA PHE A 104 -7.13 1.55 10.30
C PHE A 104 -6.86 2.03 11.73
N ALA A 105 -7.57 1.46 12.71
CA ALA A 105 -7.36 1.80 14.11
C ALA A 105 -5.94 1.41 14.59
N GLY A 106 -5.44 0.27 14.13
CA GLY A 106 -4.09 -0.22 14.41
C GLY A 106 -3.02 0.70 13.86
N VAL A 107 -3.08 1.02 12.57
CA VAL A 107 -2.14 1.92 11.91
C VAL A 107 -2.19 3.32 12.52
N THR A 108 -3.38 3.81 12.85
CA THR A 108 -3.55 5.09 13.57
C THR A 108 -2.80 5.07 14.91
N TYR A 109 -2.92 3.98 15.69
CA TYR A 109 -2.17 3.83 16.93
C TYR A 109 -0.66 3.76 16.69
N GLN A 110 -0.21 3.08 15.64
CA GLN A 110 1.23 2.99 15.35
C GLN A 110 1.86 4.36 15.05
N ILE A 111 1.13 5.21 14.31
CA ILE A 111 1.57 6.55 13.90
C ILE A 111 1.51 7.55 15.07
N TYR A 112 0.46 7.52 15.89
CA TYR A 112 0.21 8.54 16.92
C TYR A 112 0.39 8.07 18.37
N ARG A 113 0.51 6.76 18.62
CA ARG A 113 0.37 6.11 19.95
C ARG A 113 -0.91 6.50 20.68
N LYS A 114 -1.98 6.70 19.91
CA LYS A 114 -3.26 7.19 20.41
C LYS A 114 -4.39 6.60 19.58
N TRP A 115 -5.41 6.07 20.25
CA TRP A 115 -6.59 5.50 19.59
C TRP A 115 -7.56 6.56 19.05
N ASN A 116 -7.66 7.71 19.72
CA ASN A 116 -8.56 8.80 19.33
C ASN A 116 -7.74 10.04 18.99
N VAL A 117 -7.36 10.13 17.72
CA VAL A 117 -6.54 11.20 17.16
C VAL A 117 -7.41 12.38 16.76
N THR A 118 -6.93 13.58 17.02
CA THR A 118 -7.52 14.87 16.65
C THR A 118 -6.57 15.61 15.72
N ASN A 119 -7.05 16.67 15.06
CA ASN A 119 -6.23 17.46 14.14
C ASN A 119 -5.01 18.14 14.81
N ASP A 120 -5.01 18.27 16.13
CA ASP A 120 -3.94 18.88 16.91
C ASP A 120 -2.86 17.88 17.35
N ASP A 121 -3.11 16.57 17.19
CA ASP A 121 -2.15 15.54 17.56
C ASP A 121 -1.00 15.44 16.54
N VAL A 122 0.22 15.32 17.03
CA VAL A 122 1.43 15.22 16.20
C VAL A 122 1.84 13.74 16.09
N PRO A 123 2.08 13.20 14.88
CA PRO A 123 2.54 11.83 14.72
C PRO A 123 3.92 11.66 15.33
N ASN A 124 4.08 10.63 16.17
CA ASN A 124 5.36 10.32 16.83
C ASN A 124 6.00 9.04 16.28
N MET A 125 5.27 8.26 15.47
CA MET A 125 5.71 7.00 14.88
C MET A 125 6.24 6.00 15.94
N GLY A 126 5.82 6.10 17.19
CA GLY A 126 6.41 5.30 18.28
C GLY A 126 5.64 4.01 18.61
N GLY A 127 4.50 3.76 17.98
CA GLY A 127 3.52 2.77 18.43
C GLY A 127 3.62 1.39 17.80
N PHE A 128 4.57 1.14 16.91
CA PHE A 128 4.63 -0.09 16.12
C PHE A 128 4.86 -1.34 16.98
N ILE A 129 5.91 -1.33 17.80
CA ILE A 129 6.23 -2.47 18.68
C ILE A 129 5.16 -2.63 19.76
N GLU A 130 4.66 -1.52 20.31
CA GLU A 130 3.63 -1.53 21.34
C GLU A 130 2.34 -2.19 20.83
N ARG A 131 1.87 -1.78 19.65
CA ARG A 131 0.67 -2.34 19.02
C ARG A 131 0.82 -3.84 18.73
N GLN A 132 1.97 -4.25 18.22
CA GLN A 132 2.24 -5.65 17.91
C GLN A 132 2.27 -6.51 19.18
N SER A 133 3.00 -6.06 20.20
CA SER A 133 3.11 -6.75 21.48
C SER A 133 1.75 -6.89 22.16
N GLU A 134 0.92 -5.85 22.11
CA GLU A 134 -0.44 -5.88 22.64
C GLU A 134 -1.34 -6.87 21.88
N LYS A 135 -1.34 -6.82 20.53
CA LYS A 135 -2.18 -7.67 19.67
C LYS A 135 -1.93 -9.16 19.90
N TYR A 136 -0.66 -9.54 20.01
CA TYR A 136 -0.22 -10.94 20.06
C TYR A 136 0.20 -11.41 21.45
N GLN A 137 0.10 -10.54 22.48
CA GLN A 137 0.58 -10.82 23.83
C GLN A 137 2.04 -11.28 23.87
N ALA A 138 2.85 -10.74 22.96
CA ALA A 138 4.25 -11.13 22.75
C ALA A 138 5.22 -10.19 23.45
N THR A 139 6.44 -10.66 23.71
CA THR A 139 7.51 -9.82 24.25
C THR A 139 7.88 -8.70 23.27
N PRO A 140 8.45 -7.57 23.74
CA PRO A 140 8.94 -6.53 22.84
C PRO A 140 10.04 -7.02 21.89
N GLY A 141 10.82 -8.05 22.27
CA GLY A 141 11.81 -8.68 21.40
C GLY A 141 11.18 -9.46 20.25
N GLU A 142 10.15 -10.25 20.54
CA GLU A 142 9.36 -10.97 19.53
C GLU A 142 8.56 -10.02 18.64
N SER A 143 8.21 -8.84 19.15
CA SER A 143 7.47 -7.82 18.40
C SER A 143 8.38 -6.88 17.59
N ALA A 144 9.69 -6.89 17.84
CA ALA A 144 10.62 -5.93 17.27
C ALA A 144 10.74 -6.01 15.74
N PHE A 145 10.35 -7.14 15.12
CA PHE A 145 10.44 -7.33 13.67
C PHE A 145 9.62 -6.31 12.88
N VAL A 146 8.55 -5.74 13.46
CA VAL A 146 7.64 -4.81 12.77
C VAL A 146 8.29 -3.50 12.34
N ILE A 147 9.40 -3.12 12.97
CA ILE A 147 10.20 -1.94 12.58
C ILE A 147 11.51 -2.33 11.87
N LYS A 148 11.66 -3.61 11.49
CA LYS A 148 12.84 -4.08 10.77
C LYS A 148 12.61 -4.03 9.27
N ALA A 149 13.72 -3.94 8.57
CA ALA A 149 13.76 -3.91 7.13
C ALA A 149 14.54 -5.10 6.60
N TYR A 150 14.20 -5.53 5.39
CA TYR A 150 15.00 -6.50 4.67
C TYR A 150 16.38 -5.94 4.34
N ASP A 151 17.37 -6.83 4.40
CA ASP A 151 18.65 -6.57 3.76
C ASP A 151 18.46 -6.47 2.23
N GLU A 152 19.24 -5.62 1.58
CA GLU A 152 19.15 -5.40 0.12
C GLU A 152 19.29 -6.70 -0.67
N LYS A 153 20.06 -7.68 -0.19
CA LYS A 153 20.18 -8.98 -0.85
C LYS A 153 18.85 -9.74 -0.88
N LYS A 154 18.02 -9.61 0.15
CA LYS A 154 16.70 -10.25 0.23
C LYS A 154 15.68 -9.56 -0.69
N SER A 155 15.77 -8.24 -0.83
CA SER A 155 14.93 -7.47 -1.76
C SER A 155 15.61 -7.18 -3.11
N SER A 156 16.62 -7.97 -3.48
CA SER A 156 17.51 -7.71 -4.63
C SER A 156 16.78 -7.62 -5.97
N THR A 157 15.76 -8.44 -6.19
CA THR A 157 14.93 -8.33 -7.42
C THR A 157 14.26 -6.97 -7.54
N LEU A 158 13.72 -6.44 -6.43
CA LEU A 158 13.07 -5.12 -6.43
C LEU A 158 14.11 -3.99 -6.51
N ALA A 159 15.26 -4.16 -5.86
CA ALA A 159 16.37 -3.22 -5.97
C ALA A 159 16.89 -3.12 -7.41
N GLU A 160 17.07 -4.24 -8.11
CA GLU A 160 17.51 -4.27 -9.52
C GLU A 160 16.50 -3.56 -10.43
N ILE A 161 15.19 -3.77 -10.23
CA ILE A 161 14.15 -3.04 -10.97
C ILE A 161 14.26 -1.54 -10.69
N ALA A 162 14.40 -1.14 -9.43
CA ALA A 162 14.52 0.27 -9.04
C ALA A 162 15.79 0.95 -9.59
N GLN A 163 16.88 0.20 -9.77
CA GLN A 163 18.13 0.70 -10.37
C GLN A 163 18.01 0.96 -11.88
N ASN A 164 17.20 0.17 -12.58
CA ASN A 164 17.10 0.21 -14.04
C ASN A 164 15.87 0.98 -14.56
N PHE A 165 14.90 1.27 -13.70
CA PHE A 165 13.65 1.93 -14.06
C PHE A 165 13.34 3.12 -13.16
N ALA A 166 12.25 3.84 -13.48
CA ALA A 166 11.78 4.93 -12.63
C ALA A 166 11.29 4.37 -11.28
N PHE A 167 11.74 5.02 -10.21
CA PHE A 167 11.43 4.67 -8.83
C PHE A 167 10.93 5.91 -8.08
N TRP A 168 9.95 5.71 -7.21
CA TRP A 168 9.37 6.76 -6.36
C TRP A 168 9.52 6.34 -4.91
N ASP A 169 10.24 7.12 -4.12
CA ASP A 169 10.44 6.91 -2.68
C ASP A 169 9.42 7.66 -1.81
N SER A 170 8.61 8.53 -2.43
CA SER A 170 7.59 9.35 -1.79
C SER A 170 6.17 8.95 -2.26
N TYR A 171 5.92 7.66 -2.41
CA TYR A 171 4.59 7.11 -2.73
C TYR A 171 3.90 6.61 -1.45
N PHE A 172 2.72 7.15 -1.16
CA PHE A 172 1.94 6.80 0.03
C PHE A 172 0.61 6.18 -0.39
N ALA A 173 0.17 5.18 0.38
CA ALA A 173 -1.18 4.67 0.28
C ALA A 173 -2.19 5.77 0.62
N GLU A 174 -3.29 5.85 -0.13
CA GLU A 174 -4.35 6.83 0.08
C GLU A 174 -5.07 6.64 1.43
N HIS A 175 -5.04 5.40 1.95
CA HIS A 175 -5.68 5.03 3.20
C HIS A 175 -4.72 4.30 4.15
N PRO A 176 -4.51 4.79 5.39
CA PRO A 176 -3.67 4.13 6.38
C PRO A 176 -4.43 2.97 7.02
N GLY A 177 -4.69 1.95 6.23
CA GLY A 177 -5.47 0.79 6.64
C GLY A 177 -5.27 -0.37 5.67
N PRO A 178 -6.20 -1.32 5.62
CA PRO A 178 -5.84 -2.65 5.16
C PRO A 178 -5.98 -2.84 3.65
N THR A 179 -5.83 -4.09 3.20
CA THR A 179 -5.82 -4.51 1.80
C THR A 179 -7.02 -4.01 0.99
N ASN A 180 -8.26 -4.20 1.49
CA ASN A 180 -9.45 -3.94 0.66
C ASN A 180 -9.65 -2.45 0.34
N PRO A 181 -9.58 -1.51 1.33
CA PRO A 181 -9.65 -0.09 1.02
C PRO A 181 -8.57 0.38 0.02
N ASN A 182 -7.33 -0.09 0.17
CA ASN A 182 -6.24 0.31 -0.72
C ASN A 182 -6.39 -0.23 -2.15
N ARG A 183 -6.91 -1.46 -2.32
CA ARG A 183 -7.28 -1.98 -3.65
C ARG A 183 -8.37 -1.14 -4.32
N GLN A 184 -9.35 -0.67 -3.55
CA GLN A 184 -10.41 0.21 -4.07
C GLN A 184 -9.86 1.58 -4.47
N PHE A 185 -8.97 2.18 -3.66
CA PHE A 185 -8.29 3.43 -4.02
C PHE A 185 -7.46 3.28 -5.30
N ALA A 186 -6.66 2.22 -5.42
CA ALA A 186 -5.83 1.96 -6.60
C ALA A 186 -6.65 1.81 -7.90
N THR A 187 -7.88 1.29 -7.80
CA THR A 187 -8.73 1.01 -8.97
C THR A 187 -9.81 2.05 -9.24
N SER A 188 -10.14 2.93 -8.29
CA SER A 188 -11.25 3.89 -8.44
C SER A 188 -11.01 5.27 -7.83
N GLY A 189 -9.92 5.45 -7.08
CA GLY A 189 -9.63 6.68 -6.34
C GLY A 189 -10.54 6.94 -5.15
N SER A 190 -11.35 5.95 -4.71
CA SER A 190 -12.24 6.06 -3.55
C SER A 190 -12.56 4.69 -2.95
N THR A 191 -12.92 4.65 -1.67
CA THR A 191 -13.43 3.44 -0.99
C THR A 191 -14.93 3.48 -0.71
N CYS A 192 -15.61 4.52 -1.19
CA CYS A 192 -17.02 4.77 -0.89
C CYS A 192 -17.35 4.74 0.61
N GLY A 193 -16.44 5.29 1.42
CA GLY A 193 -16.61 5.40 2.87
C GLY A 193 -16.17 4.18 3.68
N PHE A 194 -15.46 3.22 3.07
CA PHE A 194 -14.90 2.09 3.80
C PHE A 194 -13.51 2.39 4.34
N VAL A 195 -13.32 2.01 5.60
CA VAL A 195 -12.10 2.28 6.37
C VAL A 195 -11.36 1.01 6.79
N ASP A 196 -12.01 -0.15 6.83
CA ASP A 196 -11.38 -1.40 7.28
C ASP A 196 -11.77 -2.58 6.40
N ASN A 197 -11.12 -3.72 6.64
CA ASN A 197 -11.44 -4.99 6.02
C ASN A 197 -12.81 -5.50 6.52
N ALA A 198 -13.87 -5.01 5.90
CA ALA A 198 -15.15 -5.71 5.87
C ALA A 198 -15.20 -6.61 4.62
N GLY A 199 -16.40 -7.07 4.22
CA GLY A 199 -16.57 -7.60 2.87
C GLY A 199 -15.95 -6.63 1.85
N GLN A 200 -15.09 -7.13 0.95
CA GLN A 200 -14.08 -6.35 0.21
C GLN A 200 -14.62 -5.17 -0.61
N ALA A 201 -15.94 -5.02 -0.74
CA ALA A 201 -16.61 -4.00 -1.54
C ALA A 201 -17.88 -3.43 -0.91
N ALA A 202 -18.10 -3.61 0.39
CA ALA A 202 -19.32 -3.16 1.03
C ALA A 202 -19.57 -1.63 0.88
N GLY A 203 -18.57 -0.83 0.52
CA GLY A 203 -18.70 0.61 0.21
C GLY A 203 -19.50 0.90 -1.03
N PHE A 204 -19.21 0.16 -2.09
CA PHE A 204 -19.85 0.34 -3.38
C PHE A 204 -21.33 -0.08 -3.36
N PHE A 205 -21.70 -1.06 -2.53
CA PHE A 205 -23.06 -1.61 -2.49
C PHE A 205 -23.92 -1.09 -1.35
N ASN A 206 -23.34 -0.77 -0.19
CA ASN A 206 -24.14 -0.32 0.94
C ASN A 206 -24.50 1.16 0.85
N ASN A 207 -23.90 1.93 -0.07
CA ASN A 207 -24.06 3.39 -0.18
C ASN A 207 -24.08 4.03 1.22
N VAL A 208 -23.16 3.59 2.09
CA VAL A 208 -23.15 3.93 3.53
C VAL A 208 -23.05 5.43 3.75
N THR A 209 -22.51 6.15 2.77
CA THR A 209 -22.34 7.60 2.78
C THR A 209 -23.48 8.36 2.08
N GLY A 210 -24.39 7.68 1.36
CA GLY A 210 -25.43 8.33 0.55
C GLY A 210 -24.91 9.02 -0.72
N THR A 211 -23.66 8.77 -1.12
CA THR A 211 -23.01 9.39 -2.29
C THR A 211 -22.75 8.38 -3.40
N THR A 212 -22.97 8.77 -4.66
CA THR A 212 -22.57 7.96 -5.82
C THR A 212 -21.07 7.69 -5.77
N CYS A 213 -20.70 6.41 -5.81
CA CYS A 213 -19.33 5.96 -5.84
C CYS A 213 -18.55 6.48 -7.06
N ALA A 214 -17.23 6.59 -6.91
CA ALA A 214 -16.35 6.92 -8.01
C ALA A 214 -16.37 5.82 -9.08
N THR A 215 -16.30 6.22 -10.34
CA THR A 215 -16.16 5.31 -11.47
C THR A 215 -14.83 4.58 -11.39
N SER A 216 -14.86 3.25 -11.36
CA SER A 216 -13.64 2.43 -11.40
C SER A 216 -12.93 2.56 -12.75
N ILE A 217 -11.62 2.29 -12.77
CA ILE A 217 -10.82 2.23 -14.00
C ILE A 217 -11.40 1.20 -14.98
N PHE A 218 -11.88 0.07 -14.48
CA PHE A 218 -12.49 -0.97 -15.30
C PHE A 218 -13.77 -0.47 -16.00
N GLU A 219 -14.63 0.24 -15.28
CA GLU A 219 -15.81 0.88 -15.86
C GLU A 219 -15.41 1.96 -16.89
N ALA A 220 -14.44 2.80 -16.56
CA ALA A 220 -13.96 3.83 -17.47
C ALA A 220 -13.38 3.25 -18.78
N LEU A 221 -12.67 2.12 -18.68
CA LEU A 221 -12.12 1.40 -19.82
C LEU A 221 -13.23 0.73 -20.65
N SER A 222 -14.18 0.05 -20.01
CA SER A 222 -15.33 -0.55 -20.69
C SER A 222 -16.18 0.49 -21.42
N ASN A 223 -16.47 1.64 -20.79
CA ASN A 223 -17.22 2.74 -21.40
C ASN A 223 -16.52 3.34 -22.63
N LYS A 224 -15.20 3.17 -22.74
CA LYS A 224 -14.39 3.60 -23.90
C LYS A 224 -14.07 2.46 -24.87
N ASN A 225 -14.63 1.26 -24.67
CA ASN A 225 -14.31 0.05 -25.43
C ASN A 225 -12.79 -0.26 -25.47
N ILE A 226 -12.08 0.04 -24.38
CA ILE A 226 -10.66 -0.30 -24.25
C ILE A 226 -10.56 -1.70 -23.63
N SER A 227 -9.80 -2.58 -24.27
CA SER A 227 -9.60 -3.95 -23.79
C SER A 227 -8.86 -3.96 -22.44
N TRP A 228 -9.37 -4.73 -21.49
CA TRP A 228 -8.72 -4.91 -20.21
C TRP A 228 -8.98 -6.30 -19.61
N LYS A 229 -8.06 -6.79 -18.80
CA LYS A 229 -8.24 -8.02 -18.01
C LYS A 229 -7.77 -7.82 -16.57
N ASN A 230 -8.47 -8.47 -15.66
CA ASN A 230 -8.08 -8.56 -14.26
C ASN A 230 -7.62 -10.00 -13.98
N VAL A 231 -6.35 -10.14 -13.63
CA VAL A 231 -5.61 -11.39 -13.56
C VAL A 231 -5.40 -11.77 -12.11
N ASN A 232 -5.84 -12.96 -11.74
CA ASN A 232 -5.63 -13.53 -10.41
C ASN A 232 -4.77 -14.80 -10.48
N ARG A 233 -3.88 -14.97 -9.49
CA ARG A 233 -2.96 -16.14 -9.42
C ARG A 233 -3.63 -17.41 -8.91
N SER A 234 -4.60 -17.29 -8.00
CA SER A 234 -5.33 -18.47 -7.51
C SER A 234 -6.46 -18.81 -8.48
N THR A 235 -6.56 -20.08 -8.87
CA THR A 235 -7.90 -20.65 -9.02
C THR A 235 -8.55 -20.48 -7.66
N ILE A 236 -9.59 -19.65 -7.61
CA ILE A 236 -10.44 -19.41 -6.45
C ILE A 236 -10.54 -20.72 -5.65
N PHE A 237 -9.78 -20.82 -4.56
CA PHE A 237 -9.74 -21.97 -3.65
C PHE A 237 -9.65 -23.37 -4.33
N GLY A 238 -8.63 -23.66 -5.13
CA GLY A 238 -8.32 -25.05 -5.54
C GLY A 238 -9.45 -25.77 -6.30
N SER A 239 -10.46 -25.04 -6.77
CA SER A 239 -11.53 -25.57 -7.59
C SER A 239 -11.19 -25.31 -9.05
N PRO A 240 -11.29 -26.31 -9.94
CA PRO A 240 -11.22 -26.08 -11.37
C PRO A 240 -12.19 -24.95 -11.73
N ILE A 241 -11.76 -24.08 -12.64
CA ILE A 241 -12.47 -22.90 -13.17
C ILE A 241 -13.93 -23.20 -13.61
N ALA A 242 -14.31 -24.47 -13.73
CA ALA A 242 -15.68 -24.96 -13.92
C ALA A 242 -16.70 -24.53 -12.85
N ASN A 243 -16.28 -24.12 -11.64
CA ASN A 243 -17.19 -23.62 -10.58
C ASN A 243 -16.93 -22.17 -10.17
N ALA A 244 -16.21 -21.39 -10.98
CA ALA A 244 -16.10 -19.94 -10.76
C ALA A 244 -17.50 -19.29 -10.67
N GLY A 245 -18.49 -19.79 -11.42
CA GLY A 245 -19.87 -19.28 -11.39
C GLY A 245 -20.62 -19.42 -10.06
N SER A 246 -20.19 -20.26 -9.10
CA SER A 246 -20.83 -20.39 -7.78
C SER A 246 -20.03 -19.74 -6.65
N VAL A 247 -18.70 -19.74 -6.72
CA VAL A 247 -17.86 -19.04 -5.73
C VAL A 247 -17.81 -17.53 -5.99
N LEU A 248 -17.88 -17.10 -7.26
CA LEU A 248 -18.10 -15.69 -7.61
C LEU A 248 -19.50 -15.17 -7.21
N ARG A 249 -20.49 -16.07 -7.00
CA ARG A 249 -21.82 -15.69 -6.48
C ARG A 249 -21.86 -15.49 -4.97
N ASN A 250 -20.84 -15.97 -4.23
CA ASN A 250 -20.80 -15.92 -2.77
C ASN A 250 -20.26 -14.60 -2.20
N GLY A 251 -20.29 -13.52 -2.99
CA GLY A 251 -20.20 -12.15 -2.50
C GLY A 251 -18.87 -11.74 -1.88
N TYR A 252 -17.79 -12.51 -2.07
CA TYR A 252 -16.44 -12.10 -1.68
C TYR A 252 -15.69 -11.47 -2.88
N TYR A 253 -15.80 -12.07 -4.07
CA TYR A 253 -15.07 -11.64 -5.29
C TYR A 253 -15.93 -11.05 -6.41
N ARG A 254 -17.24 -10.92 -6.23
CA ARG A 254 -18.13 -10.28 -7.23
C ARG A 254 -17.79 -8.80 -7.47
N TRP A 255 -16.74 -8.28 -6.82
CA TRP A 255 -16.52 -6.86 -6.67
C TRP A 255 -15.12 -6.40 -6.28
N MET A 256 -14.19 -7.32 -5.99
CA MET A 256 -12.77 -6.95 -6.05
C MET A 256 -12.37 -6.64 -7.50
N ASP A 257 -13.11 -7.21 -8.45
CA ASP A 257 -12.78 -7.15 -9.85
C ASP A 257 -14.05 -6.88 -10.67
N VAL A 258 -14.45 -5.61 -10.77
CA VAL A 258 -15.32 -5.13 -11.86
C VAL A 258 -16.81 -5.23 -11.55
N GLN A 259 -17.57 -4.27 -12.07
CA GLN A 259 -19.03 -4.28 -12.11
C GLN A 259 -19.57 -5.68 -12.44
N ASP A 260 -20.75 -6.01 -11.93
CA ASP A 260 -21.54 -7.22 -12.25
C ASP A 260 -21.60 -7.57 -13.75
N ASN A 261 -21.34 -6.58 -14.62
CA ASN A 261 -21.42 -6.66 -16.07
C ASN A 261 -20.11 -7.04 -16.79
N ALA A 262 -18.99 -7.30 -16.10
CA ALA A 262 -17.73 -7.64 -16.77
C ALA A 262 -16.89 -8.73 -16.09
N ILE A 263 -17.60 -9.76 -15.60
CA ILE A 263 -17.04 -11.06 -15.17
C ILE A 263 -16.20 -11.72 -16.27
N ASP A 264 -16.53 -11.50 -17.55
CA ASP A 264 -15.82 -12.10 -18.68
C ASP A 264 -14.37 -11.61 -18.84
N ASN A 265 -14.02 -10.50 -18.18
CA ASN A 265 -12.66 -9.95 -18.19
C ASN A 265 -11.82 -10.42 -16.99
N LEU A 266 -12.35 -11.33 -16.16
CA LEU A 266 -11.58 -12.02 -15.13
C LEU A 266 -10.79 -13.15 -15.77
N ALA A 267 -9.48 -13.17 -15.53
CA ALA A 267 -8.55 -14.10 -16.13
C ALA A 267 -7.70 -14.78 -15.07
N HIS A 268 -7.31 -16.03 -15.33
CA HIS A 268 -6.30 -16.70 -14.53
C HIS A 268 -4.90 -16.29 -15.00
N ALA A 269 -3.89 -16.37 -14.13
CA ALA A 269 -2.50 -16.06 -14.49
C ALA A 269 -2.00 -16.81 -15.74
N SER A 270 -2.48 -18.05 -15.97
CA SER A 270 -2.17 -18.81 -17.19
C SER A 270 -2.69 -18.16 -18.47
N ASP A 271 -3.83 -17.48 -18.41
CA ASP A 271 -4.40 -16.78 -19.56
C ASP A 271 -3.55 -15.54 -19.90
N PHE A 272 -3.03 -14.85 -18.87
CA PHE A 272 -2.10 -13.74 -19.08
C PHE A 272 -0.80 -14.18 -19.76
N TYR A 273 -0.21 -15.31 -19.34
CA TYR A 273 0.98 -15.84 -20.01
C TYR A 273 0.70 -16.28 -21.45
N ARG A 274 -0.46 -16.90 -21.70
CA ARG A 274 -0.89 -17.23 -23.06
C ARG A 274 -1.07 -15.97 -23.92
N ASP A 275 -1.71 -14.94 -23.39
CA ASP A 275 -1.90 -13.68 -24.11
C ASP A 275 -0.55 -13.00 -24.46
N LEU A 276 0.45 -13.15 -23.59
CA LEU A 276 1.81 -12.68 -23.85
C LEU A 276 2.48 -13.48 -24.98
N GLU A 277 2.36 -14.81 -24.97
CA GLU A 277 2.93 -15.69 -26.00
C GLU A 277 2.27 -15.48 -27.38
N GLU A 278 0.95 -15.26 -27.39
CA GLU A 278 0.17 -15.08 -28.62
C GLU A 278 0.17 -13.63 -29.14
N GLY A 279 0.69 -12.67 -28.36
CA GLY A 279 0.68 -11.25 -28.71
C GLY A 279 -0.73 -10.63 -28.66
N THR A 280 -1.62 -11.19 -27.85
CA THR A 280 -3.03 -10.79 -27.70
C THR A 280 -3.32 -10.07 -26.38
N LEU A 281 -2.26 -9.60 -25.71
CA LEU A 281 -2.36 -8.88 -24.44
C LEU A 281 -3.34 -7.69 -24.53
N PRO A 282 -4.24 -7.49 -23.55
CA PRO A 282 -5.14 -6.34 -23.56
C PRO A 282 -4.38 -5.02 -23.33
N THR A 283 -5.02 -3.90 -23.63
CA THR A 283 -4.46 -2.56 -23.41
C THR A 283 -4.15 -2.31 -21.93
N PHE A 284 -4.96 -2.85 -21.02
CA PHE A 284 -4.75 -2.77 -19.57
C PHE A 284 -4.85 -4.15 -18.92
N SER A 285 -3.81 -4.55 -18.19
CA SER A 285 -3.80 -5.76 -17.38
C SER A 285 -3.57 -5.39 -15.92
N TYR A 286 -4.49 -5.75 -15.05
CA TYR A 286 -4.33 -5.61 -13.62
C TYR A 286 -4.02 -6.98 -13.02
N ILE A 287 -2.86 -7.15 -12.42
CA ILE A 287 -2.43 -8.39 -11.78
C ILE A 287 -2.59 -8.22 -10.28
N ASN A 288 -3.56 -8.94 -9.73
CA ASN A 288 -3.76 -9.10 -8.31
C ASN A 288 -2.78 -10.16 -7.75
N PRO A 289 -2.27 -9.95 -6.53
CA PRO A 289 -1.38 -10.90 -5.86
C PRO A 289 -2.08 -12.24 -5.51
#